data_AF-A0A814JGY2-F1
#
_entry.id   AF-A0A814JGY2-F1
#
_cell.length_a   1.000
_cell.length_b   1.000
_cell.length_c   1.000
_cell.angle_alpha   90.00
_cell.angle_beta   90.00
_cell.angle_gamma   90.00
#
_symmetry.space_group_name_H-M   'P 1'
#
loop_
_entity.id
_entity.type
_entity.pdbx_description
1 polymer ?
#
loop_
_entity_poly.entity_id
_entity_poly.type
_entity_poly.pdbx_seq_one_letter_code
_entity_poly.pdbx_strand_id
1 'polypeptide(L)'
;MNRCDRLVAFTGALLGIFALIFACIALSSRNWEIESSTDYFRSSSNYDQLYLSRIISCFSLIFIIIGICTSILMILKHLWKYWNLLASGAYLLASLAILLAMCEASRLIHHNGWPSYIYAIAFSLLLLATQIMSGLAGKIIFSN
;
A
#
# COMPACT_ATOMS: atom_id res chain seq x y z
N MET A 1 -7.83 24.85 -14.16
CA MET A 1 -7.66 23.97 -12.98
C MET A 1 -7.11 24.78 -11.83
N ASN A 2 -7.69 24.65 -10.65
CA ASN A 2 -7.33 25.50 -9.51
C ASN A 2 -6.03 24.99 -8.86
N ARG A 3 -5.29 25.87 -8.20
CA ARG A 3 -4.08 25.48 -7.42
C ARG A 3 -4.39 24.34 -6.43
N CYS A 4 -5.62 24.29 -5.92
CA CYS A 4 -6.11 23.24 -5.03
C CYS A 4 -6.04 21.84 -5.65
N ASP A 5 -6.44 21.65 -6.91
CA ASP A 5 -6.50 20.30 -7.52
C ASP A 5 -5.10 19.69 -7.71
N ARG A 6 -4.10 20.56 -7.98
CA ARG A 6 -2.68 20.16 -8.03
C ARG A 6 -2.12 19.79 -6.66
N LEU A 7 -2.49 20.54 -5.62
CA LEU A 7 -2.11 20.23 -4.24
C LEU A 7 -2.67 18.87 -3.81
N VAL A 8 -3.91 18.57 -4.18
CA VAL A 8 -4.57 17.30 -3.85
C VAL A 8 -3.81 16.09 -4.46
N ALA A 9 -3.45 16.15 -5.74
CA ALA A 9 -2.66 15.08 -6.35
C ALA A 9 -1.24 14.98 -5.79
N PHE A 10 -0.63 16.11 -5.41
CA PHE A 10 0.66 16.12 -4.74
C PHE A 10 0.60 15.47 -3.36
N THR A 11 -0.43 15.77 -2.56
CA THR A 11 -0.66 15.12 -1.26
C THR A 11 -0.89 13.62 -1.43
N GLY A 12 -1.68 13.20 -2.43
CA GLY A 12 -1.85 11.78 -2.76
C GLY A 12 -0.53 11.07 -3.07
N ALA A 13 0.34 11.70 -3.89
CA ALA A 13 1.67 11.18 -4.21
C ALA A 13 2.56 11.06 -2.96
N LEU A 14 2.58 12.09 -2.10
CA LEU A 14 3.36 12.07 -0.85
C LEU A 14 2.92 10.96 0.09
N LEU A 15 1.61 10.79 0.29
CA LEU A 15 1.07 9.70 1.11
C LEU A 15 1.45 8.32 0.54
N GLY A 16 1.40 8.16 -0.78
CA GLY A 16 1.89 6.96 -1.45
C GLY A 16 3.38 6.69 -1.20
N ILE A 17 4.23 7.72 -1.25
CA ILE A 17 5.66 7.60 -0.95
C ILE A 17 5.89 7.17 0.51
N PHE A 18 5.20 7.79 1.46
CA PHE A 18 5.31 7.37 2.86
C PHE A 18 4.86 5.93 3.07
N ALA A 19 3.74 5.52 2.46
CA ALA A 19 3.30 4.14 2.52
C ALA A 19 4.31 3.16 1.90
N LEU A 20 4.96 3.53 0.80
CA LEU A 20 6.03 2.74 0.19
C LEU A 20 7.19 2.53 1.17
N ILE A 21 7.63 3.59 1.85
CA ILE A 21 8.70 3.53 2.84
C ILE A 21 8.32 2.56 3.97
N PHE A 22 7.12 2.67 4.52
CA PHE A 22 6.67 1.76 5.58
C PHE A 22 6.53 0.32 5.10
N ALA A 23 6.02 0.08 3.89
CA ALA A 23 5.94 -1.25 3.31
C ALA A 23 7.33 -1.88 3.10
N CYS A 24 8.31 -1.10 2.66
CA CYS A 24 9.70 -1.53 2.55
C CYS A 24 10.33 -1.82 3.92
N ILE A 25 10.10 -0.96 4.92
CA ILE A 25 10.57 -1.20 6.30
C ILE A 25 9.97 -2.50 6.83
N ALA A 26 8.65 -2.70 6.66
CA ALA A 26 7.98 -3.94 7.03
C ALA A 26 8.68 -5.13 6.39
N LEU A 27 8.84 -5.16 5.06
CA LEU A 27 9.48 -6.26 4.33
C LEU A 27 10.93 -6.53 4.74
N SER A 28 11.71 -5.48 4.99
CA SER A 28 13.13 -5.58 5.36
C SER A 28 13.37 -6.01 6.81
N SER A 29 12.32 -6.02 7.63
CA SER A 29 12.45 -6.31 9.05
C SER A 29 12.88 -7.75 9.29
N ARG A 30 13.85 -7.93 10.18
CA ARG A 30 14.19 -9.27 10.70
C ARG A 30 13.12 -9.83 11.63
N ASN A 31 12.16 -9.01 12.08
CA ASN A 31 11.11 -9.42 13.00
C ASN A 31 10.04 -10.33 12.37
N TRP A 32 10.20 -10.70 11.09
CA TRP A 32 9.44 -11.79 10.46
C TRP A 32 9.96 -13.16 10.86
N GLU A 33 11.21 -13.23 11.32
CA GLU A 33 11.83 -14.44 11.81
C GLU A 33 11.37 -14.62 13.26
N ILE A 34 10.36 -15.47 13.45
CA ILE A 34 9.98 -15.95 14.77
C ILE A 34 11.18 -16.71 15.34
N GLU A 35 11.71 -16.30 16.49
CA GLU A 35 12.77 -17.01 17.20
C GLU A 35 12.38 -18.49 17.37
N SER A 36 13.19 -19.36 16.76
CA SER A 36 12.88 -20.76 16.54
C SER A 36 13.21 -21.60 17.77
N SER A 37 12.21 -21.87 18.62
CA SER A 37 12.25 -23.10 19.43
C SER A 37 11.88 -24.29 18.54
N THR A 38 12.93 -25.04 18.21
CA THR A 38 13.16 -26.12 17.24
C THR A 38 12.10 -27.16 16.87
N ASP A 39 10.91 -27.21 17.47
CA ASP A 39 9.95 -28.31 17.20
C ASP A 39 8.62 -27.89 16.56
N TYR A 40 8.25 -26.60 16.58
CA TYR A 40 6.96 -26.13 16.04
C TYR A 40 6.95 -25.81 14.54
N PHE A 41 8.13 -25.64 13.92
CA PHE A 41 8.27 -25.14 12.53
C PHE A 41 8.50 -26.23 11.49
N ARG A 42 8.43 -27.51 11.85
CA ARG A 42 8.63 -28.62 10.90
C ARG A 42 7.39 -28.94 10.04
N SER A 43 6.26 -28.24 10.23
CA SER A 43 5.12 -28.35 9.31
C SER A 43 5.31 -27.39 8.13
N SER A 44 5.47 -27.94 6.93
CA SER A 44 5.70 -27.19 5.67
C SER A 44 4.67 -26.06 5.43
N SER A 45 3.43 -26.25 5.91
CA SER A 45 2.30 -25.33 5.68
C SER A 45 2.49 -23.92 6.24
N ASN A 46 3.17 -23.74 7.37
CA ASN A 46 3.34 -22.40 7.97
C ASN A 46 4.43 -21.58 7.25
N TYR A 47 5.41 -22.28 6.67
CA TYR A 47 6.49 -21.67 5.90
C TYR A 47 5.97 -21.14 4.54
N ASP A 48 5.11 -21.93 3.88
CA ASP A 48 4.45 -21.54 2.63
C ASP A 48 3.58 -20.28 2.78
N GLN A 49 2.86 -20.15 3.90
CA GLN A 49 2.02 -18.97 4.18
C GLN A 49 2.85 -17.70 4.42
N LEU A 50 3.99 -17.81 5.13
CA LEU A 50 4.87 -16.67 5.36
C LEU A 50 5.52 -16.20 4.03
N TYR A 51 5.92 -17.14 3.17
CA TYR A 51 6.40 -16.82 1.82
C TYR A 51 5.32 -16.18 0.95
N LEU A 52 4.09 -16.71 1.00
CA LEU A 52 2.96 -16.14 0.27
C LEU A 52 2.68 -14.69 0.72
N SER A 53 2.67 -14.42 2.03
CA SER A 53 2.52 -13.06 2.57
C SER A 53 3.62 -12.12 2.07
N ARG A 54 4.88 -12.57 2.04
CA ARG A 54 5.99 -11.78 1.46
C ARG A 54 5.81 -11.50 -0.02
N ILE A 55 5.38 -12.48 -0.80
CA ILE A 55 5.11 -12.32 -2.23
C ILE A 55 3.98 -11.31 -2.46
N ILE A 56 2.87 -11.42 -1.73
CA ILE A 56 1.74 -10.48 -1.82
C ILE A 56 2.20 -9.06 -1.46
N SER A 57 2.99 -8.91 -0.40
CA SER A 57 3.59 -7.63 -0.01
C SER A 57 4.49 -7.05 -1.09
N CYS A 58 5.35 -7.86 -1.72
CA CYS A 58 6.16 -7.41 -2.85
C CYS A 58 5.30 -6.96 -4.04
N PHE A 59 4.23 -7.70 -4.36
CA PHE A 59 3.27 -7.30 -5.39
C PHE A 59 2.59 -5.96 -5.08
N SER A 60 2.28 -5.71 -3.81
CA SER A 60 1.69 -4.43 -3.39
C SER A 60 2.60 -3.24 -3.72
N LEU A 61 3.92 -3.37 -3.60
CA LEU A 61 4.88 -2.31 -3.92
C LEU A 61 4.75 -1.84 -5.38
N ILE A 62 4.51 -2.76 -6.31
CA ILE A 62 4.33 -2.45 -7.73
C ILE A 62 3.12 -1.51 -7.91
N PHE A 63 2.00 -1.82 -7.26
CA PHE A 63 0.80 -0.98 -7.32
C PHE A 63 1.00 0.39 -6.66
N ILE A 64 1.74 0.46 -5.55
CA ILE A 64 2.09 1.73 -4.91
C ILE A 64 2.92 2.60 -5.87
N ILE A 65 3.93 2.02 -6.51
CA ILE A 65 4.79 2.73 -7.48
C ILE A 65 3.95 3.22 -8.66
N ILE A 66 3.06 2.39 -9.21
CA ILE A 66 2.14 2.81 -10.29
C ILE A 66 1.28 4.00 -9.83
N GLY A 67 0.71 3.96 -8.63
CA GLY A 67 -0.06 5.06 -8.06
C GLY A 67 0.75 6.35 -7.91
N ILE A 68 1.99 6.26 -7.43
CA ILE A 68 2.90 7.42 -7.32
C ILE A 68 3.25 7.98 -8.69
N CYS A 69 3.68 7.13 -9.63
CA CYS A 69 4.06 7.54 -10.99
C CYS A 69 2.89 8.22 -11.71
N THR A 70 1.69 7.65 -11.63
CA THR A 70 0.48 8.24 -12.22
C THR A 70 0.14 9.59 -11.58
N SER A 71 0.27 9.71 -10.25
CA SER A 71 0.07 10.98 -9.53
C SER A 71 1.06 12.07 -9.97
N ILE A 72 2.34 11.72 -10.13
CA ILE A 72 3.37 12.64 -10.63
C ILE A 72 3.11 13.04 -12.08
N LEU A 73 2.73 12.10 -12.94
CA LEU A 73 2.40 12.37 -14.34
C LEU A 73 1.23 13.35 -14.48
N MET A 74 0.25 13.29 -13.58
CA MET A 74 -0.85 14.26 -13.56
C MET A 74 -0.35 15.67 -13.26
N ILE A 75 0.51 15.81 -12.25
CA ILE A 75 1.12 17.09 -11.87
C ILE A 75 1.93 17.69 -13.04
N LEU A 76 2.68 16.85 -13.76
CA LEU A 76 3.59 17.28 -14.83
C LEU A 76 2.91 17.51 -16.19
N LYS A 77 2.07 16.58 -16.66
CA LYS A 77 1.56 16.54 -18.04
C LYS A 77 0.13 17.06 -18.20
N HIS A 78 -0.49 17.52 -17.13
CA HIS A 78 -1.87 18.01 -17.15
C HIS A 78 -2.94 16.99 -17.68
N LEU A 79 -2.67 15.69 -17.57
CA LEU A 79 -3.60 14.64 -18.02
C LEU A 79 -4.45 14.13 -16.86
N TRP A 80 -5.60 14.76 -16.56
CA TRP A 80 -6.28 14.58 -15.27
C TRP A 80 -7.50 13.65 -15.26
N LYS A 81 -8.21 13.49 -16.39
CA LYS A 81 -9.56 12.90 -16.37
C LYS A 81 -9.54 11.39 -16.04
N TYR A 82 -8.71 10.62 -16.73
CA TYR A 82 -8.63 9.17 -16.54
C TYR A 82 -7.52 8.73 -15.58
N TRP A 83 -6.48 9.56 -15.43
CA TRP A 83 -5.32 9.21 -14.62
C TRP A 83 -5.57 9.30 -13.11
N ASN A 84 -6.50 10.17 -12.66
CA ASN A 84 -6.89 10.23 -11.25
C ASN A 84 -7.58 8.95 -10.80
N LEU A 85 -8.44 8.40 -11.67
CA LEU A 85 -9.16 7.16 -11.42
C LEU A 85 -8.20 5.96 -11.43
N LEU A 86 -7.22 5.97 -12.34
CA LEU A 86 -6.14 4.98 -12.38
C LEU A 86 -5.26 5.02 -11.12
N ALA A 87 -4.84 6.22 -10.67
CA ALA A 87 -4.04 6.38 -9.46
C ALA A 87 -4.81 5.92 -8.21
N SER A 88 -6.08 6.33 -8.08
CA SER A 88 -6.97 5.90 -7.00
C SER A 88 -7.15 4.38 -6.97
N GLY A 89 -7.40 3.77 -8.14
CA GLY A 89 -7.51 2.32 -8.27
C GLY A 89 -6.22 1.58 -7.92
N ALA A 90 -5.06 2.10 -8.33
CA ALA A 90 -3.76 1.54 -7.98
C ALA A 90 -3.51 1.57 -6.47
N TYR A 91 -3.80 2.69 -5.80
CA TYR A 91 -3.69 2.78 -4.33
C TYR A 91 -4.69 1.86 -3.61
N LEU A 92 -5.90 1.67 -4.14
CA LEU A 92 -6.88 0.75 -3.57
C LEU A 92 -6.41 -0.70 -3.66
N LEU A 93 -5.91 -1.12 -4.82
CA LEU A 93 -5.36 -2.47 -5.02
C LEU A 93 -4.13 -2.71 -4.14
N ALA A 94 -3.24 -1.71 -4.01
CA ALA A 94 -2.12 -1.76 -3.09
C ALA A 94 -2.57 -1.93 -1.63
N SER A 95 -3.59 -1.18 -1.21
CA SER A 95 -4.18 -1.28 0.13
C SER A 95 -4.73 -2.68 0.40
N LEU A 96 -5.47 -3.25 -0.56
CA LEU A 96 -6.04 -4.59 -0.43
C LEU A 96 -4.95 -5.66 -0.34
N ALA A 97 -3.90 -5.56 -1.16
CA ALA A 97 -2.78 -6.48 -1.12
C ALA A 97 -2.03 -6.41 0.22
N ILE A 98 -1.77 -5.21 0.75
CA ILE A 98 -1.15 -5.05 2.08
C ILE A 98 -2.06 -5.61 3.18
N LEU A 99 -3.37 -5.39 3.10
CA LEU A 99 -4.31 -5.94 4.07
C LEU A 99 -4.29 -7.47 4.08
N LEU A 100 -4.28 -8.09 2.90
CA LEU A 100 -4.17 -9.55 2.77
C LEU A 100 -2.85 -10.07 3.36
N ALA A 101 -1.72 -9.43 3.03
CA ALA A 101 -0.43 -9.80 3.58
C ALA A 101 -0.37 -9.64 5.10
N MET A 102 -0.99 -8.59 5.64
CA MET A 102 -1.12 -8.32 7.08
C MET A 102 -1.98 -9.38 7.78
N CYS A 103 -3.11 -9.78 7.18
CA CYS A 103 -3.99 -10.80 7.73
C CYS A 103 -3.27 -12.16 7.83
N GLU A 104 -2.55 -12.56 6.78
CA GLU A 104 -1.75 -13.79 6.79
C GLU A 104 -0.59 -13.72 7.80
N ALA A 105 0.13 -12.59 7.86
CA ALA A 105 1.21 -12.40 8.82
C ALA A 105 0.71 -12.41 10.28
N SER A 106 -0.45 -11.81 10.56
CA SER A 106 -1.01 -11.72 11.92
C SER A 106 -1.55 -13.06 12.42
N ARG A 107 -2.01 -13.93 11.52
CA ARG A 107 -2.42 -15.30 11.87
C ARG A 107 -1.26 -16.15 12.37
N LEU A 108 -0.06 -15.91 11.83
CA LEU A 108 1.16 -16.66 12.15
C LEU A 108 1.93 -16.08 13.34
N ILE A 109 1.92 -14.76 13.50
CA ILE A 109 2.73 -14.04 14.50
C ILE A 109 1.81 -13.58 15.65
N HIS A 110 1.26 -14.53 16.41
CA HIS A 110 0.40 -14.22 17.57
C HIS A 110 1.12 -13.48 18.72
N HIS A 111 2.46 -13.44 18.71
CA HIS A 111 3.26 -12.96 19.83
C HIS A 111 4.13 -11.71 19.56
N ASN A 112 4.32 -11.27 18.31
CA ASN A 112 5.16 -10.10 17.97
C ASN A 112 4.52 -9.25 16.85
N GLY A 113 3.51 -8.45 17.19
CA GLY A 113 2.71 -7.66 16.24
C GLY A 113 3.43 -6.55 15.46
N TRP A 114 4.75 -6.42 15.55
CA TRP A 114 5.52 -5.31 14.97
C TRP A 114 5.37 -5.16 13.44
N PRO A 115 5.55 -6.20 12.60
CA PRO A 115 5.30 -6.08 11.16
C PRO A 115 3.83 -5.78 10.86
N SER A 116 2.88 -6.31 11.64
CA SER A 116 1.45 -6.03 11.48
C SER A 116 1.11 -4.56 11.75
N TYR A 117 1.70 -3.92 12.76
CA TYR A 117 1.50 -2.49 13.03
C TYR A 117 2.04 -1.61 11.89
N ILE A 118 3.21 -1.94 11.34
CA ILE A 118 3.78 -1.16 10.23
C ILE A 118 2.93 -1.31 8.96
N TYR A 119 2.41 -2.51 8.69
CA TYR A 119 1.46 -2.71 7.61
C TYR A 119 0.14 -1.97 7.84
N ALA A 120 -0.36 -1.90 9.06
CA ALA A 120 -1.55 -1.13 9.38
C ALA A 120 -1.35 0.38 9.11
N ILE A 121 -0.16 0.92 9.40
CA ILE A 121 0.21 2.30 9.06
C ILE A 121 0.25 2.48 7.54
N ALA A 122 0.97 1.61 6.82
CA ALA A 122 1.05 1.66 5.36
C ALA A 122 -0.33 1.57 4.70
N PHE A 123 -1.18 0.65 5.18
CA PHE A 123 -2.56 0.50 4.76
C PHE A 123 -3.37 1.78 4.97
N SER A 124 -3.30 2.37 6.17
CA SER A 124 -4.04 3.59 6.50
C SER A 124 -3.64 4.77 5.61
N LEU A 125 -2.34 4.90 5.32
CA LEU A 125 -1.82 5.94 4.42
C LEU A 125 -2.30 5.73 2.98
N LEU A 126 -2.31 4.49 2.49
CA LEU A 126 -2.81 4.18 1.14
C LEU A 126 -4.31 4.38 1.03
N LEU A 127 -5.08 3.99 2.05
CA LEU A 127 -6.52 4.21 2.07
C LEU A 127 -6.84 5.71 2.05
N LEU A 128 -6.10 6.51 2.81
CA LEU A 128 -6.22 7.97 2.79
C LEU A 128 -5.86 8.55 1.42
N ALA A 129 -4.76 8.07 0.79
CA ALA A 129 -4.39 8.46 -0.56
C ALA A 129 -5.49 8.11 -1.57
N THR A 130 -6.08 6.91 -1.48
CA THR A 130 -7.21 6.49 -2.31
C THR A 130 -8.39 7.45 -2.16
N GLN A 131 -8.82 7.75 -0.93
CA GLN A 131 -9.97 8.63 -0.66
C GLN A 131 -9.77 10.04 -1.24
N ILE A 132 -8.59 10.62 -1.05
CA ILE A 132 -8.22 11.93 -1.58
C ILE A 132 -8.28 11.93 -3.12
N MET A 133 -7.72 10.90 -3.75
CA MET A 133 -7.69 10.77 -5.21
C MET A 133 -9.08 10.45 -5.80
N SER A 134 -9.91 9.64 -5.12
CA SER A 134 -11.30 9.38 -5.50
C SER A 134 -12.16 10.65 -5.39
N GLY A 135 -11.98 11.45 -4.33
CA GLY A 135 -12.68 12.71 -4.16
C GLY A 135 -12.35 13.71 -5.28
N LEU A 136 -11.07 13.78 -5.68
CA LEU A 136 -10.64 14.57 -6.83
C LEU A 136 -11.25 14.06 -8.14
N ALA A 137 -11.24 12.75 -8.37
CA ALA A 137 -11.83 12.14 -9.57
C ALA A 137 -13.33 12.41 -9.67
N GLY A 138 -14.08 12.23 -8.57
CA GLY A 138 -15.51 12.53 -8.51
C GLY A 138 -15.80 13.99 -8.82
N LYS A 139 -15.07 14.92 -8.21
CA LYS A 139 -15.18 16.35 -8.51
C LYS A 139 -14.97 16.65 -10.00
N ILE A 140 -13.94 16.07 -10.63
CA ILE A 140 -13.61 16.32 -12.05
C ILE A 140 -14.67 15.71 -12.99
N ILE A 141 -15.26 14.56 -12.64
CA ILE A 141 -16.27 13.89 -13.46
C ILE A 141 -17.61 14.64 -13.40
N PHE A 142 -18.03 15.08 -12.22
CA PHE A 142 -19.35 15.70 -11.99
C PHE A 142 -19.37 17.24 -12.10
N SER A 143 -18.21 17.92 -12.18
CA SER A 143 -18.17 19.38 -12.41
C SER A 143 -18.16 19.78 -13.89
N ASN A 144 -18.35 18.83 -14.79
CA ASN A 144 -18.40 19.02 -16.25
C ASN A 144 -19.81 18.73 -16.75
#